data_AF-A0A259S033-F1
#
_entry.id   AF-A0A259S033-F1
#
_cell.length_a   1.000
_cell.length_b   1.000
_cell.length_c   1.000
_cell.angle_alpha   90.00
_cell.angle_beta   90.00
_cell.angle_gamma   90.00
#
_symmetry.space_group_name_H-M   'P 1'
#
loop_
_entity.id
_entity.type
_entity.pdbx_description
1 polymer ?
#
loop_
_entity_poly.entity_id
_entity_poly.type
_entity_poly.pdbx_seq_one_letter_code
_entity_poly.pdbx_strand_id
1 'polypeptide(L)'
;MWSFLGPSLNPRGGTLDIRIVDALTTQTIAQTTVSAPSVKAGVYDPVIDALGTDFGASAYGRAMNQLAGEAANWIDRTLGCKPLIGQVLHVDGATITINRGINDGLRSSDRLLILQRTDRVYQPGQDAFTEQYLLQNLGAAEVARLGEHTSRIHYGGQHVVQVGDIVQSGN
;
A
#
# COMPACT_ATOMS: atom_id res chain seq x y z
N MET A 1 34.76 43.47 12.31
CA MET A 1 34.55 42.50 13.41
C MET A 1 34.57 41.11 12.80
N TRP A 2 35.53 40.28 13.18
CA TRP A 2 35.83 38.99 12.55
C TRP A 2 34.85 37.93 13.04
N SER A 3 34.18 37.19 12.15
CA SER A 3 33.31 36.07 12.51
C SER A 3 34.14 34.82 12.80
N PHE A 4 34.59 34.68 14.05
CA PHE A 4 35.35 33.53 14.58
C PHE A 4 34.47 32.27 14.79
N LEU A 5 33.15 32.41 14.66
CA LEU A 5 32.20 31.31 14.77
C LEU A 5 31.81 30.94 13.34
N GLY A 6 32.14 29.72 12.91
CA GLY A 6 31.76 29.19 11.59
C GLY A 6 30.26 29.29 11.31
N PRO A 7 29.80 28.93 10.10
CA PRO A 7 28.41 29.12 9.68
C PRO A 7 27.42 28.61 10.74
N SER A 8 26.41 29.42 11.09
CA SER A 8 25.39 29.03 12.05
C SER A 8 24.72 27.74 11.57
N LEU A 9 24.83 26.67 12.37
CA LEU A 9 24.13 25.42 12.11
C LEU A 9 22.63 25.71 12.09
N ASN A 10 22.01 25.66 10.91
CA ASN A 10 20.61 26.00 10.74
C ASN A 10 19.80 24.74 11.06
N PRO A 11 19.02 24.70 12.17
CA PRO A 11 18.30 23.50 12.54
C PRO A 11 17.26 23.15 11.48
N ARG A 12 17.27 21.88 11.02
CA ARG A 12 16.33 21.36 10.02
C ARG A 12 15.64 20.13 10.58
N GLY A 13 14.30 20.14 10.55
CA GLY A 13 13.46 18.98 10.81
C GLY A 13 12.74 18.54 9.53
N GLY A 14 11.79 17.63 9.67
CA GLY A 14 10.93 17.21 8.57
C GLY A 14 9.68 16.52 9.10
N THR A 15 8.60 16.61 8.33
CA THR A 15 7.31 15.99 8.64
C THR A 15 6.84 15.20 7.42
N LEU A 16 6.22 14.06 7.64
CA LEU A 16 5.50 13.31 6.60
C LEU A 16 4.05 13.14 7.02
N ASP A 17 3.15 13.64 6.18
CA ASP A 17 1.72 13.39 6.29
C ASP A 17 1.38 12.18 5.43
N ILE A 18 0.83 11.15 6.05
CA ILE A 18 0.58 9.85 5.43
C ILE A 18 -0.92 9.59 5.48
N ARG A 19 -1.50 9.25 4.33
CA ARG A 19 -2.88 8.80 4.21
C ARG A 19 -2.91 7.47 3.45
N ILE A 20 -3.57 6.47 4.04
CA ILE A 20 -3.83 5.19 3.39
C ILE A 20 -5.28 5.21 2.91
N VAL A 21 -5.47 4.97 1.62
CA VAL A 21 -6.78 4.95 0.97
C VAL A 21 -7.02 3.55 0.43
N ASP A 22 -8.21 3.01 0.68
CA ASP A 22 -8.64 1.76 0.08
C ASP A 22 -8.93 1.98 -1.41
N ALA A 23 -8.23 1.27 -2.29
CA ALA A 23 -8.39 1.46 -3.74
C ALA A 23 -9.75 0.97 -4.28
N LEU A 24 -10.44 0.09 -3.56
CA LEU A 24 -11.76 -0.40 -3.92
C LEU A 24 -12.83 0.59 -3.49
N THR A 25 -12.75 1.09 -2.25
CA THR A 25 -13.83 1.92 -1.67
C THR A 25 -13.56 3.40 -1.76
N THR A 26 -12.33 3.82 -2.07
CA THR A 26 -11.84 5.20 -1.98
C THR A 26 -11.90 5.80 -0.56
N GLN A 27 -12.26 5.01 0.45
CA GLN A 27 -12.30 5.46 1.83
C GLN A 27 -10.90 5.55 2.41
N THR A 28 -10.69 6.57 3.25
CA THR A 28 -9.46 6.67 4.04
C THR A 28 -9.48 5.60 5.14
N ILE A 29 -8.54 4.66 5.07
CA ILE A 29 -8.36 3.61 6.07
C ILE A 29 -7.72 4.20 7.33
N ALA A 30 -6.70 5.03 7.14
CA ALA A 30 -5.93 5.63 8.22
C ALA A 30 -5.19 6.88 7.73
N GLN A 31 -4.88 7.76 8.67
CA GLN A 31 -4.01 8.91 8.44
C GLN A 31 -3.15 9.19 9.66
N THR A 32 -1.94 9.69 9.45
CA THR A 32 -1.04 10.12 10.52
C THR A 32 -0.10 11.21 10.01
N THR A 33 0.54 11.88 10.95
CA THR A 33 1.71 12.73 10.71
C THR A 33 2.85 12.18 11.54
N VAL A 34 3.97 11.85 10.89
CA VAL A 34 5.23 11.51 11.57
C VAL A 34 6.21 12.67 11.41
N SER A 35 7.03 12.93 12.43
CA SER A 35 7.92 14.09 12.46
C SER A 35 9.28 13.72 13.00
N ALA A 36 10.34 14.16 12.31
CA ALA A 36 11.70 14.03 12.81
C ALA A 36 12.08 15.25 13.66
N PRO A 37 12.84 15.05 14.75
CA PRO A 37 13.39 16.16 15.52
C PRO A 37 14.30 17.01 14.63
N SER A 38 14.37 18.31 14.94
CA SER A 38 15.28 19.20 14.24
C SER A 38 16.73 18.85 14.57
N VAL A 39 17.54 18.66 13.53
CA VAL A 39 18.98 18.44 13.67
C VAL A 39 19.75 19.65 13.18
N LYS A 40 20.89 19.90 13.81
CA LYS A 40 21.84 20.93 13.38
C LYS A 40 22.45 20.53 12.04
N ALA A 41 21.83 20.96 10.95
CA ALA A 41 22.37 20.76 9.61
C ALA A 41 23.38 21.88 9.31
N GLY A 42 24.56 21.50 8.86
CA GLY A 42 25.53 22.44 8.31
C GLY A 42 25.00 23.14 7.05
N VAL A 43 25.69 24.18 6.62
CA VAL A 43 25.52 24.69 5.26
C VAL A 43 26.08 23.64 4.31
N TYR A 44 25.27 23.19 3.35
CA TYR A 44 25.73 22.33 2.27
C TYR A 44 26.48 23.20 1.26
N ASP A 45 27.80 23.30 1.42
CA ASP A 45 28.70 23.98 0.50
C ASP A 45 29.92 23.09 0.21
N PRO A 46 30.05 22.54 -1.02
CA PRO A 46 29.14 22.72 -2.15
C PRO A 46 27.76 22.08 -1.90
N VAL A 47 26.79 22.42 -2.75
CA VAL A 47 25.44 21.83 -2.72
C VAL A 47 25.56 20.30 -2.74
N ILE A 48 24.96 19.64 -1.74
CA ILE A 48 24.92 18.18 -1.68
C ILE A 48 23.71 17.66 -2.47
N ASP A 49 23.95 16.65 -3.30
CA ASP A 49 22.89 15.88 -3.97
C ASP A 49 22.08 15.08 -2.94
N ALA A 50 20.77 15.31 -2.89
CA ALA A 50 19.85 14.62 -1.98
C ALA A 50 19.74 13.10 -2.26
N LEU A 51 20.09 12.66 -3.47
CA LEU A 51 20.16 11.23 -3.82
C LEU A 51 21.55 10.63 -3.58
N GLY A 52 22.54 11.46 -3.26
CA GLY A 52 23.93 11.06 -3.05
C GLY A 52 24.19 10.44 -1.68
N THR A 53 25.28 9.67 -1.60
CA THR A 53 25.74 9.03 -0.36
C THR A 53 26.06 10.04 0.75
N ASP A 54 26.60 11.20 0.38
CA ASP A 54 26.99 12.25 1.32
C ASP A 54 25.78 12.86 2.03
N PHE A 55 24.64 12.99 1.33
CA PHE A 55 23.39 13.40 1.95
C PHE A 55 22.92 12.35 2.94
N GLY A 56 22.84 11.08 2.52
CA GLY A 56 22.39 9.97 3.37
C GLY A 56 23.24 9.80 4.64
N ALA A 57 24.54 10.09 4.55
CA ALA A 57 25.47 10.07 5.69
C ALA A 57 25.46 11.37 6.53
N SER A 58 24.77 12.43 6.11
CA SER A 58 24.66 13.66 6.89
C SER A 58 23.73 13.49 8.10
N ALA A 59 23.84 14.37 9.10
CA ALA A 59 22.94 14.35 10.26
C ALA A 59 21.46 14.49 9.87
N TYR A 60 21.18 15.33 8.87
CA TYR A 60 19.84 15.52 8.34
C TYR A 60 19.36 14.34 7.51
N GLY A 61 20.19 13.78 6.62
CA GLY A 61 19.84 12.58 5.85
C GLY A 61 19.56 11.38 6.75
N ARG A 62 20.33 11.16 7.82
CA ARG A 62 20.02 10.14 8.83
C ARG A 62 18.67 10.38 9.52
N ALA A 63 18.34 11.63 9.87
CA ALA A 63 17.06 11.97 10.48
C ALA A 63 15.88 11.70 9.50
N MET A 64 16.05 11.99 8.21
CA MET A 64 15.04 11.69 7.18
C MET A 64 14.90 10.19 6.92
N ASN A 65 16.01 9.44 6.93
CA ASN A 65 15.96 7.97 6.83
C ASN A 65 15.24 7.34 8.02
N GLN A 66 15.47 7.84 9.23
CA GLN A 66 14.72 7.41 10.41
C GLN A 66 13.22 7.73 10.26
N LEU A 67 12.88 8.94 9.81
CA LEU A 67 11.50 9.35 9.55
C LEU A 67 10.80 8.42 8.54
N ALA A 68 11.49 8.07 7.45
CA ALA A 68 10.99 7.13 6.45
C ALA A 68 10.80 5.71 7.03
N GLY A 69 11.71 5.26 7.89
CA GLY A 69 11.57 3.98 8.61
C GLY A 69 10.38 3.97 9.58
N GLU A 70 10.15 5.07 10.33
CA GLU A 70 8.99 5.23 11.20
C GLU A 70 7.68 5.25 10.41
N ALA A 71 7.66 5.93 9.26
CA ALA A 71 6.54 5.91 8.32
C ALA A 71 6.25 4.49 7.82
N ALA A 72 7.27 3.75 7.36
CA ALA A 72 7.12 2.38 6.89
C ALA A 72 6.59 1.45 8.00
N ASN A 73 7.13 1.55 9.22
CA ASN A 73 6.68 0.78 10.38
C ASN A 73 5.23 1.12 10.79
N TRP A 74 4.79 2.36 10.61
CA TRP A 74 3.41 2.74 10.84
C TRP A 74 2.48 2.15 9.77
N ILE A 75 2.87 2.21 8.49
CA ILE A 75 2.12 1.59 7.39
C ILE A 75 1.98 0.08 7.61
N ASP A 76 3.08 -0.61 7.93
CA ASP A 76 3.11 -2.05 8.17
C ASP A 76 2.19 -2.45 9.33
N ARG A 77 2.27 -1.76 10.48
CA ARG A 77 1.36 -2.02 11.61
C ARG A 77 -0.11 -1.73 11.29
N THR A 78 -0.37 -0.74 10.45
CA THR A 78 -1.74 -0.35 10.06
C THR A 78 -2.36 -1.38 9.11
N LEU A 79 -1.57 -1.93 8.19
CA LEU A 79 -2.02 -2.89 7.19
C LEU A 79 -1.86 -4.35 7.63
N GLY A 80 -1.04 -4.66 8.64
CA GLY A 80 -0.71 -6.03 9.03
C GLY A 80 -1.88 -6.89 9.50
N CYS A 81 -2.99 -6.28 9.92
CA CYS A 81 -4.23 -6.99 10.26
C CYS A 81 -5.26 -7.00 9.11
N LYS A 82 -4.96 -6.39 7.97
CA LYS A 82 -5.85 -6.38 6.81
C LYS A 82 -5.62 -7.66 5.98
N PRO A 83 -6.70 -8.26 5.45
CA PRO A 83 -6.54 -9.39 4.55
C PRO A 83 -5.80 -8.97 3.29
N LEU A 84 -5.02 -9.89 2.71
CA LEU A 84 -4.42 -9.66 1.41
C LEU A 84 -5.52 -9.60 0.35
N ILE A 85 -5.65 -8.46 -0.33
CA ILE A 85 -6.63 -8.26 -1.41
C ILE A 85 -5.90 -8.16 -2.73
N GLY A 86 -6.35 -8.92 -3.73
CA GLY A 86 -5.93 -8.90 -5.12
C GLY A 86 -7.12 -8.85 -6.08
N GLN A 87 -6.84 -9.05 -7.35
CA GLN A 87 -7.81 -9.04 -8.44
C GLN A 87 -7.51 -10.15 -9.44
N VAL A 88 -8.57 -10.64 -10.09
CA VAL A 88 -8.50 -11.57 -11.21
C VAL A 88 -7.96 -10.84 -12.44
N LEU A 89 -6.86 -11.36 -13.00
CA LEU A 89 -6.25 -10.89 -14.24
C LEU A 89 -6.71 -11.69 -15.46
N HIS A 90 -6.94 -12.99 -15.28
CA HIS A 90 -7.29 -13.89 -16.37
C HIS A 90 -8.06 -15.10 -15.85
N VAL A 91 -9.01 -15.61 -16.65
CA VAL A 91 -9.85 -16.77 -16.34
C VAL A 91 -9.70 -17.81 -17.46
N ASP A 92 -9.21 -19.00 -17.11
CA ASP A 92 -9.12 -20.17 -17.99
C ASP A 92 -9.83 -21.35 -17.33
N GLY A 93 -11.15 -21.44 -17.55
CA GLY A 93 -12.02 -22.39 -16.87
C GLY A 93 -11.96 -22.23 -15.34
N ALA A 94 -11.58 -23.30 -14.65
CA ALA A 94 -11.40 -23.30 -13.19
C ALA A 94 -10.03 -22.78 -12.73
N THR A 95 -9.11 -22.48 -13.66
CA THR A 95 -7.78 -21.94 -13.35
C THR A 95 -7.79 -20.43 -13.57
N ILE A 96 -7.49 -19.67 -12.52
CA ILE A 96 -7.59 -18.21 -12.54
C ILE A 96 -6.22 -17.63 -12.22
N THR A 97 -5.79 -16.61 -12.96
CA THR A 97 -4.56 -15.85 -12.66
C THR A 97 -4.91 -14.60 -11.88
N ILE A 98 -4.23 -14.36 -10.77
CA ILE A 98 -4.43 -13.19 -9.89
C ILE A 98 -3.17 -12.34 -9.80
N ASN A 99 -3.31 -11.06 -9.47
CA ASN A 99 -2.20 -10.11 -9.30
C ASN A 99 -1.54 -10.16 -7.91
N ARG A 100 -1.48 -11.35 -7.30
CA ARG A 100 -0.80 -11.57 -6.02
C ARG A 100 0.12 -12.77 -6.10
N GLY A 101 1.32 -12.62 -5.56
CA GLY A 101 2.31 -13.68 -5.45
C GLY A 101 3.03 -13.67 -4.10
N ILE A 102 4.12 -14.43 -4.03
CA ILE A 102 4.89 -14.62 -2.81
C ILE A 102 5.50 -13.30 -2.31
N ASN A 103 5.90 -12.40 -3.22
CA ASN A 103 6.46 -11.10 -2.86
C ASN A 103 5.39 -10.13 -2.34
N ASP A 104 4.11 -10.44 -2.57
CA ASP A 104 2.97 -9.66 -2.08
C ASP A 104 2.38 -10.25 -0.79
N GLY A 105 2.99 -11.33 -0.26
CA GLY A 105 2.59 -11.98 0.99
C GLY A 105 1.63 -13.18 0.84
N LEU A 106 1.31 -13.60 -0.39
CA LEU A 106 0.47 -14.78 -0.64
C LEU A 106 1.22 -16.07 -0.29
N ARG A 107 0.56 -16.99 0.39
CA ARG A 107 1.11 -18.32 0.73
C ARG A 107 0.33 -19.44 0.07
N SER A 108 0.97 -20.59 -0.14
CA SER A 108 0.33 -21.74 -0.78
C SER A 108 -0.75 -22.37 0.09
N SER A 109 -0.70 -22.14 1.41
CA SER A 109 -1.72 -22.59 2.37
C SER A 109 -2.93 -21.68 2.44
N ASP A 110 -2.90 -20.51 1.79
CA ASP A 110 -3.97 -19.53 1.90
C ASP A 110 -5.23 -20.04 1.22
N ARG A 111 -6.36 -19.84 1.90
CA ARG A 111 -7.68 -20.02 1.30
C ARG A 111 -8.17 -18.68 0.80
N LEU A 112 -8.59 -18.67 -0.45
CA LEU A 112 -8.99 -17.45 -1.14
C LEU A 112 -10.50 -17.40 -1.28
N LEU A 113 -11.04 -16.20 -1.19
CA LEU A 113 -12.43 -15.89 -1.46
C LEU A 113 -12.50 -15.01 -2.71
N ILE A 114 -13.31 -15.40 -3.69
CA ILE A 114 -13.56 -14.57 -4.88
C ILE A 114 -14.86 -13.79 -4.65
N LEU A 115 -14.77 -12.48 -4.83
CA LEU A 115 -15.85 -11.52 -4.61
C LEU A 115 -16.09 -10.72 -5.88
N GLN A 116 -17.36 -10.61 -6.29
CA GLN A 116 -17.76 -9.70 -7.34
C GLN A 116 -18.23 -8.38 -6.73
N ARG A 117 -17.69 -7.28 -7.23
CA ARG A 117 -18.19 -5.94 -6.91
C ARG A 117 -19.29 -5.57 -7.90
N THR A 118 -20.47 -5.25 -7.40
CA THR A 118 -21.55 -4.65 -8.19
C THR A 118 -21.82 -3.24 -7.69
N ASP A 119 -21.67 -2.25 -8.56
CA ASP A 119 -22.12 -0.90 -8.28
C ASP A 119 -23.64 -0.80 -8.49
N ARG A 120 -24.35 -0.14 -7.57
CA ARG A 120 -25.78 0.09 -7.75
C ARG A 120 -26.00 1.13 -8.84
N VAL A 121 -26.74 0.75 -9.88
CA VAL A 121 -27.25 1.69 -10.88
C VAL A 121 -28.54 2.32 -10.33
N TYR A 122 -28.51 3.62 -10.06
CA TYR A 122 -29.70 4.37 -9.68
C TYR A 122 -30.52 4.74 -10.93
N GLN A 123 -31.84 4.64 -10.82
CA GLN A 123 -32.73 5.11 -11.87
C GLN A 123 -32.68 6.64 -11.94
N PRO A 124 -32.81 7.24 -13.15
CA PRO A 124 -32.89 8.69 -13.28
C PRO A 124 -33.99 9.27 -12.38
N GLY A 125 -33.63 10.23 -11.52
CA GLY A 125 -34.57 10.87 -10.58
C GLY A 125 -34.54 10.33 -9.15
N GLN A 126 -33.73 9.30 -8.85
CA GLN A 126 -33.40 8.93 -7.48
C GLN A 126 -32.12 9.62 -7.02
N ASP A 127 -32.10 10.11 -5.77
CA ASP A 127 -30.88 10.62 -5.15
C ASP A 127 -29.84 9.50 -5.12
N ALA A 128 -28.68 9.74 -5.74
CA ALA A 128 -27.55 8.84 -5.68
C ALA A 128 -27.01 8.87 -4.24
N PHE A 129 -27.26 7.82 -3.46
CA PHE A 129 -26.55 7.66 -2.20
C PHE A 129 -25.09 7.33 -2.53
N THR A 130 -24.18 8.17 -2.04
CA THR A 130 -22.74 8.03 -2.16
C THR A 130 -22.32 6.65 -1.67
N GLU A 131 -21.79 5.84 -2.60
CA GLU A 131 -20.91 4.69 -2.34
C GLU A 131 -21.48 3.52 -1.55
N GLN A 132 -22.53 2.88 -2.08
CA GLN A 132 -22.89 1.53 -1.67
C GLN A 132 -22.64 0.56 -2.83
N TYR A 133 -21.44 -0.03 -2.86
CA TYR A 133 -21.16 -1.20 -3.69
C TYR A 133 -21.56 -2.47 -2.93
N LEU A 134 -22.01 -3.48 -3.65
CA LEU A 134 -22.30 -4.80 -3.09
C LEU A 134 -21.14 -5.74 -3.40
N LEU A 135 -20.68 -6.48 -2.40
CA LEU A 135 -19.76 -7.59 -2.58
C LEU A 135 -20.54 -8.89 -2.55
N GLN A 136 -20.62 -9.55 -3.70
CA GLN A 136 -21.19 -10.88 -3.81
C GLN A 136 -20.08 -11.92 -3.68
N ASN A 137 -20.26 -12.88 -2.77
CA ASN A 137 -19.37 -14.02 -2.65
C ASN A 137 -19.62 -15.01 -3.81
N LEU A 138 -18.61 -15.18 -4.66
CA LEU A 138 -18.66 -16.13 -5.77
C LEU A 138 -18.22 -17.53 -5.34
N GLY A 139 -17.34 -17.64 -4.35
CA GLY A 139 -16.91 -18.91 -3.79
C GLY A 139 -15.44 -18.94 -3.40
N ALA A 140 -15.02 -20.08 -2.87
CA ALA A 140 -13.65 -20.30 -2.43
C ALA A 140 -12.75 -20.76 -3.59
N ALA A 141 -11.47 -20.40 -3.49
CA ALA A 141 -10.40 -20.85 -4.35
C ALA A 141 -9.16 -21.22 -3.52
N GLU A 142 -8.29 -22.03 -4.09
CA GLU A 142 -7.04 -22.47 -3.49
C GLU A 142 -5.85 -22.09 -4.37
N VAL A 143 -4.69 -21.86 -3.77
CA VAL A 143 -3.48 -21.52 -4.52
C VAL A 143 -2.94 -22.77 -5.22
N ALA A 144 -2.99 -22.80 -6.55
CA ALA A 144 -2.51 -23.91 -7.37
C ALA A 144 -1.03 -23.77 -7.75
N ARG A 145 -0.58 -22.54 -8.03
CA ARG A 145 0.83 -22.21 -8.29
C ARG A 145 1.13 -20.79 -7.84
N LEU A 146 2.08 -20.65 -6.91
CA LEU A 146 2.65 -19.36 -6.54
C LEU A 146 3.65 -18.88 -7.59
N GLY A 147 3.55 -17.61 -7.98
CA GLY A 147 4.61 -16.87 -8.65
C GLY A 147 5.05 -15.67 -7.82
N GLU A 148 5.90 -14.81 -8.40
CA GLU A 148 6.49 -13.66 -7.69
C GLU A 148 5.44 -12.59 -7.34
N HIS A 149 4.73 -12.10 -8.35
CA HIS A 149 3.67 -11.07 -8.23
C HIS A 149 2.33 -11.51 -8.84
N THR A 150 2.31 -12.71 -9.41
CA THR A 150 1.11 -13.30 -9.99
C THR A 150 1.06 -14.77 -9.65
N SER A 151 -0.13 -15.27 -9.32
CA SER A 151 -0.33 -16.67 -8.98
C SER A 151 -1.50 -17.25 -9.75
N ARG A 152 -1.47 -18.57 -9.94
CA ARG A 152 -2.62 -19.33 -10.44
C ARG A 152 -3.35 -19.95 -9.27
N ILE A 153 -4.66 -19.81 -9.27
CA ILE A 153 -5.55 -20.35 -8.26
C ILE A 153 -6.53 -21.32 -8.93
N HIS A 154 -6.94 -22.34 -8.20
CA HIS A 154 -8.00 -23.25 -8.62
C HIS A 154 -9.30 -22.83 -7.95
N TYR A 155 -10.33 -22.52 -8.75
CA TYR A 155 -11.64 -22.13 -8.28
C TYR A 155 -12.63 -23.30 -8.40
N GLY A 156 -13.15 -23.74 -7.26
CA GLY A 156 -14.09 -24.87 -7.17
C GLY A 156 -15.56 -24.45 -7.08
N GLY A 157 -15.87 -23.16 -7.20
CA GLY A 157 -17.24 -22.66 -7.11
C GLY A 157 -18.04 -22.83 -8.41
N GLN A 158 -19.33 -22.51 -8.34
CA GLN A 158 -20.27 -22.66 -9.46
C GLN A 158 -20.61 -21.33 -10.14
N HIS A 159 -20.18 -20.21 -9.58
CA HIS A 159 -20.47 -18.89 -10.12
C HIS A 159 -19.45 -18.50 -11.20
N VAL A 160 -19.88 -17.66 -12.14
CA VAL A 160 -18.98 -17.13 -13.17
C VAL A 160 -18.04 -16.11 -12.52
N VAL A 161 -16.74 -16.32 -12.69
CA VAL A 161 -15.70 -15.36 -12.30
C VAL A 161 -15.28 -14.56 -13.53
N GLN A 162 -15.06 -13.27 -13.33
CA GLN A 162 -14.69 -12.31 -14.37
C GLN A 162 -13.36 -11.64 -14.06
N VAL A 163 -12.69 -11.13 -15.10
CA VAL A 163 -11.52 -10.26 -14.95
C VAL A 163 -11.94 -9.01 -14.18
N GLY A 164 -11.14 -8.62 -13.18
CA GLY A 164 -11.44 -7.52 -12.27
C GLY A 164 -12.18 -7.91 -11.00
N ASP A 165 -12.70 -9.15 -10.89
CA ASP A 165 -13.24 -9.64 -9.62
C ASP A 165 -12.17 -9.61 -8.53
N ILE A 166 -12.61 -9.35 -7.31
CA ILE A 166 -11.74 -9.21 -6.14
C ILE A 166 -11.39 -10.60 -5.62
N VAL A 167 -10.13 -10.79 -5.24
CA VAL A 167 -9.66 -12.00 -4.57
C VAL A 167 -9.14 -11.60 -3.21
N GLN A 168 -9.67 -12.22 -2.15
CA GLN A 168 -9.28 -11.91 -0.78
C GLN A 168 -8.72 -13.16 -0.11
N SER A 169 -7.55 -13.06 0.49
CA SER A 169 -7.02 -14.11 1.36
C SER A 169 -7.77 -14.11 2.69
N GLY A 170 -8.30 -15.27 3.07
CA GLY A 170 -8.82 -15.51 4.40
C GLY A 170 -7.71 -15.99 5.31
N ASN A 171 -7.47 -15.28 6.41
CA ASN A 171 -6.70 -15.80 7.54
C ASN A 171 -7.42 -16.98 8.20
#